data_AF-A0A346R111-F1
#
_entry.id   AF-A0A346R111-F1
#
_cell.length_a   1.000
_cell.length_b   1.000
_cell.length_c   1.000
_cell.angle_alpha   90.00
_cell.angle_beta   90.00
_cell.angle_gamma   90.00
#
_symmetry.space_group_name_H-M   'P 1'
#
loop_
_entity.id
_entity.type
_entity.pdbx_description
1 polymer ?
#
loop_
_entity_poly.entity_id
_entity_poly.type
_entity_poly.pdbx_seq_one_letter_code
_entity_poly.pdbx_strand_id
1 'polypeptide(L)'
;MMKDLALALCGLPLRKSVKARLLSEGVLERWENGKSQGDSNLERFLASVDAGMQELDPALTGGQREGVLNSARSAWEKLWYPPPDNCAEVYLHPYLNELERSKVIDRLEELDELGAPAIVELLASIAANEEALKRLQDEVMRTEAVAPHVDTKRERLSHVGSELQRFDQEIGALRREMASLESQIGQKNTDLTKLSGQLDQAAPSARRAARANKVAMMVDQIVAKAVPSQIDAIAAAMTTAHRSMAHKKDLVERIAIDENCDVKLLNAAGVDLRGYDLSAGEKQIFTQALISAVSSVSGRGFPMVVDTPLGRLDIEHRKGVLNHLVQREHQVILLSTNTEVVGEYLREIAPHVQKKYLVHFERVGDIG
;
A
#
# COMPACT_ATOMS: atom_id res chain seq x y z
N MET A 1 -72.30 7.18 -39.19
CA MET A 1 -72.31 6.16 -38.11
C MET A 1 -73.18 6.54 -36.93
N MET A 2 -72.87 7.56 -36.12
CA MET A 2 -73.69 7.84 -34.90
C MET A 2 -75.14 8.29 -35.20
N LYS A 3 -75.37 9.02 -36.31
CA LYS A 3 -76.72 9.43 -36.74
C LYS A 3 -77.57 8.29 -37.32
N ASP A 4 -76.93 7.25 -37.84
CA ASP A 4 -77.60 6.12 -38.51
C ASP A 4 -78.06 5.05 -37.52
N LEU A 5 -77.41 4.99 -36.35
CA LEU A 5 -77.74 4.04 -35.29
C LEU A 5 -79.14 4.28 -34.72
N ALA A 6 -79.55 5.54 -34.55
CA ALA A 6 -80.89 5.87 -34.05
C ALA A 6 -81.99 5.37 -35.01
N LEU A 7 -81.81 5.56 -36.31
CA LEU A 7 -82.73 5.10 -37.37
C LEU A 7 -82.74 3.55 -37.50
N ALA A 8 -81.58 2.91 -37.33
CA ALA A 8 -81.47 1.45 -37.28
C ALA A 8 -82.18 0.84 -36.05
N LEU A 9 -82.28 1.59 -34.94
CA LEU A 9 -82.93 1.17 -33.70
C LEU A 9 -84.44 1.47 -33.63
N CYS A 10 -84.99 2.29 -34.55
CA CYS A 10 -86.43 2.62 -34.60
C CYS A 10 -87.36 1.44 -34.93
N GLY A 11 -86.83 0.23 -35.13
CA GLY A 11 -87.59 -1.00 -35.30
C GLY A 11 -88.01 -1.28 -36.76
N LEU A 12 -87.84 -2.55 -37.17
CA LEU A 12 -88.20 -3.05 -38.51
C LEU A 12 -89.66 -2.77 -38.93
N PRO A 13 -90.68 -2.87 -38.04
CA PRO A 13 -92.07 -2.63 -38.44
C PRO A 13 -92.33 -1.18 -38.87
N LEU A 14 -91.73 -0.21 -38.19
CA LEU A 14 -91.90 1.22 -38.48
C LEU A 14 -91.22 1.59 -39.80
N ARG A 15 -89.99 1.11 -40.05
CA ARG A 15 -89.30 1.33 -41.34
C ARG A 15 -90.06 0.74 -42.51
N LYS A 16 -90.59 -0.49 -42.37
CA LYS A 16 -91.42 -1.13 -43.40
C LYS A 16 -92.72 -0.36 -43.66
N SER A 17 -93.37 0.14 -42.61
CA SER A 17 -94.59 0.95 -42.73
C SER A 17 -94.35 2.26 -43.47
N VAL A 18 -93.28 2.99 -43.12
CA VAL A 18 -92.91 4.24 -43.80
C VAL A 18 -92.55 3.98 -45.27
N LYS A 19 -91.78 2.93 -45.56
CA LYS A 19 -91.45 2.54 -46.94
C LYS A 19 -92.71 2.22 -47.76
N ALA A 20 -93.62 1.41 -47.23
CA ALA A 20 -94.87 1.06 -47.91
C ALA A 20 -95.73 2.31 -48.17
N ARG A 21 -95.72 3.27 -47.23
CA ARG A 21 -96.43 4.54 -47.38
C ARG A 21 -95.85 5.43 -48.47
N LEU A 22 -94.52 5.59 -48.52
CA LEU A 22 -93.87 6.40 -49.55
C LEU A 22 -94.05 5.81 -50.96
N LEU A 23 -94.09 4.47 -51.07
CA LEU A 23 -94.37 3.79 -52.33
C LEU A 23 -95.80 4.07 -52.83
N SER A 24 -96.81 3.99 -51.95
CA SER A 24 -98.21 4.26 -52.34
C SER A 24 -98.46 5.74 -52.66
N GLU A 25 -97.79 6.66 -51.98
CA GLU A 25 -97.79 8.10 -52.31
C GLU A 25 -97.12 8.36 -53.67
N GLY A 26 -96.05 7.65 -54.02
CA GLY A 26 -95.45 7.71 -55.34
C GLY A 26 -96.33 7.15 -56.46
N VAL A 27 -97.28 6.25 -56.15
CA VAL A 27 -98.29 5.79 -57.11
C VAL A 27 -99.37 6.85 -57.30
N LEU A 28 -99.80 7.52 -56.22
CA LEU A 28 -100.74 8.63 -56.27
C LEU A 28 -100.22 9.79 -57.14
N GLU A 29 -98.97 10.20 -56.92
CA GLU A 29 -98.37 11.30 -57.69
C GLU A 29 -98.28 10.99 -59.18
N ARG A 30 -97.91 9.76 -59.54
CA ARG A 30 -97.89 9.32 -60.94
C ARG A 30 -99.28 9.25 -61.56
N TRP A 31 -100.30 8.84 -60.80
CA TRP A 31 -101.68 8.82 -61.26
C TRP A 31 -102.26 10.23 -61.44
N GLU A 32 -102.03 11.14 -60.50
CA GLU A 32 -102.47 12.54 -60.60
C GLU A 32 -101.80 13.27 -61.78
N ASN A 33 -100.49 13.08 -61.95
CA ASN A 33 -99.75 13.64 -63.08
C ASN A 33 -100.24 13.05 -64.42
N GLY A 34 -100.43 11.73 -64.47
CA GLY A 34 -100.95 11.03 -65.65
C GLY A 34 -102.35 11.51 -66.03
N LYS A 35 -103.24 11.67 -65.04
CA LYS A 35 -104.59 12.18 -65.24
C LYS A 35 -104.57 13.62 -65.73
N SER A 36 -103.79 14.51 -65.12
CA SER A 36 -103.67 15.91 -65.56
C SER A 36 -103.16 16.02 -67.00
N GLN A 37 -102.16 15.21 -67.36
CA GLN A 37 -101.67 15.13 -68.73
C GLN A 37 -102.71 14.53 -69.68
N GLY A 38 -103.45 13.52 -69.25
CA GLY A 38 -104.56 12.91 -69.98
C GLY A 38 -105.69 13.90 -70.27
N ASP A 39 -106.10 14.68 -69.26
CA ASP A 39 -107.15 15.70 -69.37
C ASP A 39 -106.76 16.80 -70.36
N SER A 40 -105.49 17.22 -70.38
CA SER A 40 -105.01 18.20 -71.37
C SER A 40 -105.09 17.70 -72.83
N ASN A 41 -105.03 16.38 -73.02
CA ASN A 41 -105.10 15.74 -74.34
C ASN A 41 -106.51 15.29 -74.71
N LEU A 42 -107.47 15.29 -73.77
CA LEU A 42 -108.85 14.86 -74.00
C LEU A 42 -109.53 15.69 -75.09
N GLU A 43 -109.40 17.02 -75.04
CA GLU A 43 -110.01 17.90 -76.05
C GLU A 43 -109.41 17.68 -77.44
N ARG A 44 -108.10 17.40 -77.51
CA ARG A 44 -107.43 17.03 -78.78
C ARG A 44 -107.92 15.67 -79.30
N PHE A 45 -108.09 14.70 -78.41
CA PHE A 45 -108.62 13.38 -78.73
C PHE A 45 -110.06 13.49 -79.26
N LEU A 46 -110.94 14.19 -78.54
CA LEU A 46 -112.32 14.40 -78.94
C LEU A 46 -112.42 15.15 -80.27
N ALA A 47 -111.60 16.18 -80.50
CA ALA A 47 -111.55 16.87 -81.79
C ALA A 47 -111.09 15.96 -82.95
N SER A 48 -110.14 15.04 -82.69
CA SER A 48 -109.68 14.08 -83.70
C SER A 48 -110.76 13.04 -84.02
N VAL A 49 -111.44 12.56 -82.99
CA VAL A 49 -112.60 11.66 -83.10
C VAL A 49 -113.73 12.36 -83.85
N ASP A 50 -113.97 13.65 -83.55
CA ASP A 50 -114.99 14.47 -84.19
C ASP A 50 -114.72 14.75 -85.67
N ALA A 51 -113.46 14.99 -86.03
CA ALA A 51 -113.03 15.16 -87.41
C ALA A 51 -113.16 13.86 -88.20
N GLY A 52 -112.73 12.72 -87.64
CA GLY A 52 -112.88 11.41 -88.27
C GLY A 52 -114.33 11.03 -88.54
N MET A 53 -115.28 11.53 -87.75
CA MET A 53 -116.71 11.32 -88.00
C MET A 53 -117.27 12.13 -89.19
N GLN A 54 -116.61 13.22 -89.60
CA GLN A 54 -117.08 14.04 -90.73
C GLN A 54 -116.91 13.33 -92.08
N GLU A 55 -116.01 12.36 -92.16
CA GLU A 55 -115.73 11.60 -93.39
C GLU A 55 -116.66 10.40 -93.60
N LEU A 56 -117.63 10.16 -92.71
CA LEU A 56 -118.56 9.03 -92.79
C LEU A 56 -119.73 9.31 -93.75
N ASP A 57 -120.07 8.34 -94.62
CA ASP A 57 -121.26 8.34 -95.48
C ASP A 57 -122.08 7.04 -95.28
N PRO A 58 -123.38 7.11 -94.91
CA PRO A 58 -124.16 8.31 -94.62
C PRO A 58 -123.68 9.06 -93.38
N ALA A 59 -123.69 10.39 -93.47
CA ALA A 59 -123.26 11.28 -92.38
C ALA A 59 -124.12 11.07 -91.13
N LEU A 60 -123.47 11.01 -89.97
CA LEU A 60 -124.15 10.88 -88.69
C LEU A 60 -125.01 12.11 -88.42
N THR A 61 -126.23 11.87 -87.92
CA THR A 61 -127.10 12.97 -87.45
C THR A 61 -126.47 13.66 -86.23
N GLY A 62 -126.75 14.95 -86.00
CA GLY A 62 -126.13 15.73 -84.93
C GLY A 62 -126.21 15.09 -83.54
N GLY A 63 -127.38 14.51 -83.20
CA GLY A 63 -127.56 13.79 -81.93
C GLY A 63 -126.79 12.46 -81.83
N GLN A 64 -126.58 11.77 -82.96
CA GLN A 64 -125.74 10.56 -82.98
C GLN A 64 -124.26 10.91 -82.82
N ARG A 65 -123.78 11.97 -83.49
CA ARG A 65 -122.40 12.46 -83.38
C ARG A 65 -122.07 12.87 -81.94
N GLU A 66 -122.95 13.65 -81.31
CA GLU A 66 -122.81 14.03 -79.90
C GLU A 66 -122.84 12.81 -78.96
N GLY A 67 -123.68 11.82 -79.26
CA GLY A 67 -123.72 10.55 -78.54
C GLY A 67 -122.39 9.78 -78.57
N VAL A 68 -121.71 9.74 -79.73
CA VAL A 68 -120.40 9.06 -79.83
C VAL A 68 -119.31 9.86 -79.13
N LEU A 69 -119.30 11.19 -79.23
CA LEU A 69 -118.35 12.03 -78.48
C LEU A 69 -118.51 11.87 -76.96
N ASN A 70 -119.76 11.81 -76.48
CA ASN A 70 -120.04 11.56 -75.07
C ASN A 70 -119.62 10.15 -74.63
N SER A 71 -119.81 9.15 -75.50
CA SER A 71 -119.32 7.79 -75.24
C SER A 71 -117.79 7.71 -75.20
N ALA A 72 -117.11 8.41 -76.12
CA ALA A 72 -115.65 8.51 -76.16
C ALA A 72 -115.10 9.23 -74.91
N ARG A 73 -115.75 10.31 -74.47
CA ARG A 73 -115.42 11.01 -73.22
C ARG A 73 -115.58 10.08 -72.01
N SER A 74 -116.69 9.33 -71.93
CA SER A 74 -116.92 8.38 -70.84
C SER A 74 -115.93 7.21 -70.83
N ALA A 75 -115.54 6.70 -72.01
CA ALA A 75 -114.53 5.66 -72.13
C ALA A 75 -113.14 6.17 -71.70
N TRP A 76 -112.81 7.43 -72.00
CA TRP A 76 -111.58 8.07 -71.56
C TRP A 76 -111.53 8.25 -70.04
N GLU A 77 -112.63 8.70 -69.42
CA GLU A 77 -112.71 8.85 -67.97
C GLU A 77 -112.52 7.52 -67.23
N LYS A 78 -113.01 6.41 -67.79
CA LYS A 78 -112.82 5.06 -67.22
C LYS A 78 -111.36 4.57 -67.22
N LEU A 79 -110.46 5.19 -67.99
CA LEU A 79 -109.03 4.85 -67.93
C LEU A 79 -108.38 5.32 -66.63
N TRP A 80 -108.94 6.35 -65.99
CA TRP A 80 -108.38 6.97 -64.80
C TRP A 80 -109.13 6.60 -63.52
N TYR A 81 -110.38 6.11 -63.62
CA TYR A 81 -111.21 5.75 -62.47
C TYR A 81 -111.68 4.30 -62.50
N PRO A 82 -111.57 3.56 -61.37
CA PRO A 82 -110.96 3.95 -60.09
C PRO A 82 -109.41 4.03 -60.16
N PRO A 83 -108.75 4.72 -59.20
CA PRO A 83 -107.29 4.73 -59.12
C PRO A 83 -106.72 3.32 -58.87
N PRO A 84 -105.42 3.08 -59.14
CA PRO A 84 -104.78 1.77 -58.95
C PRO A 84 -104.87 1.25 -57.50
N ASP A 85 -104.89 -0.06 -57.31
CA ASP A 85 -105.08 -0.72 -56.00
C ASP A 85 -104.05 -0.32 -54.91
N ASN A 86 -102.85 0.13 -55.32
CA ASN A 86 -101.75 0.54 -54.42
C ASN A 86 -101.60 2.07 -54.33
N CYS A 87 -102.60 2.82 -54.77
CA CYS A 87 -102.61 4.28 -54.72
C CYS A 87 -102.94 4.76 -53.29
N ALA A 88 -102.16 5.69 -52.76
CA ALA A 88 -102.49 6.31 -51.48
C ALA A 88 -103.75 7.18 -51.60
N GLU A 89 -104.57 7.25 -50.55
CA GLU A 89 -105.75 8.12 -50.54
C GLU A 89 -105.40 9.60 -50.30
N VAL A 90 -104.27 9.88 -49.63
CA VAL A 90 -103.81 11.23 -49.25
C VAL A 90 -102.27 11.22 -49.17
N TYR A 91 -101.61 12.36 -49.40
CA TYR A 91 -100.19 12.53 -49.05
C TYR A 91 -100.01 12.74 -47.54
N LEU A 92 -99.33 11.81 -46.86
CA LEU A 92 -98.84 12.01 -45.49
C LEU A 92 -97.54 12.81 -45.49
N HIS A 93 -96.72 12.67 -46.54
CA HIS A 93 -95.44 13.36 -46.70
C HIS A 93 -95.44 14.30 -47.91
N PRO A 94 -96.27 15.36 -47.92
CA PRO A 94 -96.40 16.28 -49.06
C PRO A 94 -95.14 17.13 -49.31
N TYR A 95 -94.22 17.18 -48.34
CA TYR A 95 -92.96 17.91 -48.46
C TYR A 95 -91.87 17.14 -49.22
N LEU A 96 -92.11 15.88 -49.60
CA LEU A 96 -91.16 15.08 -50.38
C LEU A 96 -91.60 15.05 -51.84
N ASN A 97 -90.71 15.45 -52.74
CA ASN A 97 -90.87 15.21 -54.17
C ASN A 97 -90.51 13.76 -54.57
N GLU A 98 -90.80 13.36 -55.80
CA GLU A 98 -90.54 12.00 -56.31
C GLU A 98 -89.09 11.53 -56.08
N LEU A 99 -88.11 12.39 -56.38
CA LEU A 99 -86.68 12.06 -56.22
C LEU A 99 -86.30 11.90 -54.74
N GLU A 100 -86.84 12.75 -53.87
CA GLU A 100 -86.62 12.70 -52.43
C GLU A 100 -87.27 11.47 -51.80
N ARG A 101 -88.47 11.06 -52.24
CA ARG A 101 -89.09 9.80 -51.79
C ARG A 101 -88.23 8.60 -52.17
N SER A 102 -87.72 8.56 -53.41
CA SER A 102 -86.80 7.49 -53.84
C SER A 102 -85.56 7.42 -52.95
N LYS A 103 -84.89 8.56 -52.70
CA LYS A 103 -83.70 8.60 -51.83
C LYS A 103 -83.98 8.14 -50.40
N VAL A 104 -85.15 8.48 -49.84
CA VAL A 104 -85.55 8.03 -48.51
C VAL A 104 -85.79 6.52 -48.51
N ILE A 105 -86.41 5.97 -49.56
CA ILE A 105 -86.62 4.53 -49.71
C ILE A 105 -85.27 3.80 -49.80
N ASP A 106 -84.36 4.24 -50.66
CA ASP A 106 -83.03 3.64 -50.83
C ASP A 106 -82.25 3.67 -49.52
N ARG A 107 -82.30 4.80 -48.79
CA ARG A 107 -81.64 4.93 -47.49
C ARG A 107 -82.24 4.01 -46.42
N LEU A 108 -83.54 3.74 -46.47
CA LEU A 108 -84.19 2.77 -45.57
C LEU A 108 -83.78 1.32 -45.91
N GLU A 109 -83.52 1.00 -47.18
CA GLU A 109 -83.02 -0.31 -47.61
C GLU A 109 -81.58 -0.56 -47.13
N GLU A 110 -80.68 0.42 -47.27
CA GLU A 110 -79.30 0.33 -46.77
C GLU A 110 -79.24 0.07 -45.25
N LEU A 111 -80.20 0.63 -44.50
CA LEU A 111 -80.26 0.47 -43.05
C LEU A 111 -80.78 -0.92 -42.62
N ASP A 112 -81.49 -1.64 -43.49
CA ASP A 112 -81.92 -3.00 -43.21
C ASP A 112 -80.76 -4.03 -43.40
N GLU A 113 -79.67 -3.66 -44.10
CA GLU A 113 -78.45 -4.48 -44.21
C GLU A 113 -77.52 -4.38 -42.98
N LEU A 114 -77.62 -3.30 -42.20
CA LEU A 114 -76.90 -3.11 -40.92
C LEU A 114 -77.57 -3.91 -39.80
N GLY A 115 -77.51 -5.23 -39.91
CA GLY A 115 -78.07 -6.17 -38.94
C GLY A 115 -77.24 -6.36 -37.67
N ALA A 116 -77.89 -6.85 -36.62
CA ALA A 116 -77.37 -7.29 -35.32
C ALA A 116 -75.92 -7.85 -35.26
N PRO A 117 -75.39 -8.64 -36.22
CA PRO A 117 -74.00 -9.08 -36.20
C PRO A 117 -72.96 -7.98 -36.03
N ALA A 118 -73.09 -6.81 -36.68
CA ALA A 118 -72.12 -5.72 -36.54
C ALA A 118 -72.13 -5.10 -35.13
N ILE A 119 -73.30 -5.07 -34.49
CA ILE A 119 -73.44 -4.58 -33.11
C ILE A 119 -72.83 -5.59 -32.12
N VAL A 120 -73.00 -6.89 -32.36
CA VAL A 120 -72.41 -7.95 -31.53
C VAL A 120 -70.88 -7.94 -31.64
N GLU A 121 -70.34 -7.73 -32.83
CA GLU A 121 -68.89 -7.64 -33.06
C GLU A 121 -68.27 -6.42 -32.37
N LEU A 122 -68.94 -5.26 -32.42
CA LEU A 122 -68.52 -4.07 -31.69
C LEU A 122 -68.55 -4.28 -30.17
N LEU A 123 -69.59 -4.93 -29.63
CA LEU A 123 -69.68 -5.25 -28.21
C LEU A 123 -68.58 -6.24 -27.77
N ALA A 124 -68.26 -7.24 -28.59
CA ALA A 124 -67.17 -8.17 -28.34
C ALA A 124 -65.81 -7.45 -28.34
N SER A 125 -65.60 -6.51 -29.26
CA SER A 125 -64.38 -5.71 -29.30
C SER A 125 -64.24 -4.78 -28.09
N ILE A 126 -65.34 -4.18 -27.61
CA ILE A 126 -65.32 -3.35 -26.40
C ILE A 126 -64.95 -4.19 -25.18
N ALA A 127 -65.58 -5.35 -25.00
CA ALA A 127 -65.29 -6.25 -23.90
C ALA A 127 -63.82 -6.72 -23.89
N ALA A 128 -63.28 -7.07 -25.06
CA ALA A 128 -61.87 -7.47 -25.20
C ALA A 128 -60.90 -6.31 -24.86
N ASN A 129 -61.23 -5.09 -25.26
CA ASN A 129 -60.43 -3.90 -24.97
C ASN A 129 -60.50 -3.51 -23.49
N GLU A 130 -61.65 -3.64 -22.84
CA GLU A 130 -61.79 -3.42 -21.39
C GLU A 130 -60.96 -4.43 -20.60
N GLU A 131 -60.94 -5.70 -21.02
CA GLU A 131 -60.12 -6.72 -20.39
C GLU A 131 -58.61 -6.47 -20.59
N ALA A 132 -58.21 -6.05 -21.79
CA ALA A 132 -56.83 -5.65 -22.08
C ALA A 132 -56.39 -4.42 -21.27
N LEU A 133 -57.27 -3.41 -21.15
CA LEU A 133 -57.02 -2.22 -20.35
C LEU A 133 -56.82 -2.58 -18.88
N LYS A 134 -57.66 -3.46 -18.33
CA LYS A 134 -57.56 -3.91 -16.94
C LYS A 134 -56.23 -4.64 -16.69
N ARG A 135 -55.81 -5.52 -17.60
CA ARG A 135 -54.50 -6.21 -17.50
C ARG A 135 -53.33 -5.22 -17.52
N LEU A 136 -53.36 -4.24 -18.42
CA LEU A 136 -52.35 -3.18 -18.49
C LEU A 136 -52.34 -2.32 -17.23
N GLN A 137 -53.50 -1.97 -16.68
CA GLN A 137 -53.59 -1.22 -15.42
C GLN A 137 -53.05 -2.01 -14.23
N ASP A 138 -53.34 -3.31 -14.14
CA ASP A 138 -52.79 -4.19 -13.10
C ASP A 138 -51.26 -4.31 -13.22
N GLU A 139 -50.73 -4.37 -14.45
CA GLU A 139 -49.30 -4.42 -14.72
C GLU A 139 -48.60 -3.09 -14.40
N VAL A 140 -49.21 -1.95 -14.74
CA VAL A 140 -48.73 -0.61 -14.34
C VAL A 140 -48.72 -0.47 -12.82
N MET A 141 -49.79 -0.81 -12.11
CA MET A 141 -49.83 -0.77 -10.64
C MET A 141 -48.76 -1.67 -10.02
N ARG A 142 -48.53 -2.87 -10.58
CA ARG A 142 -47.47 -3.77 -10.11
C ARG A 142 -46.08 -3.18 -10.32
N THR A 143 -45.87 -2.42 -11.39
CA THR A 143 -44.58 -1.79 -11.71
C THR A 143 -44.37 -0.52 -10.88
N GLU A 144 -45.41 0.29 -10.69
CA GLU A 144 -45.40 1.47 -9.82
C GLU A 144 -45.22 1.11 -8.34
N ALA A 145 -45.78 -0.02 -7.87
CA ALA A 145 -45.51 -0.54 -6.53
C ALA A 145 -44.05 -0.99 -6.34
N VAL A 146 -43.33 -1.32 -7.43
CA VAL A 146 -41.91 -1.71 -7.40
C VAL A 146 -40.98 -0.51 -7.57
N ALA A 147 -41.43 0.60 -8.17
CA ALA A 147 -40.66 1.84 -8.33
C ALA A 147 -40.01 2.36 -7.03
N PRO A 148 -40.71 2.50 -5.88
CA PRO A 148 -40.07 2.94 -4.65
C PRO A 148 -39.02 1.94 -4.12
N HIS A 149 -39.16 0.65 -4.41
CA HIS A 149 -38.15 -0.35 -4.09
C HIS A 149 -36.92 -0.29 -5.01
N VAL A 150 -37.07 0.22 -6.23
CA VAL A 150 -35.96 0.44 -7.16
C VAL A 150 -35.20 1.70 -6.77
N ASP A 151 -35.88 2.78 -6.42
CA ASP A 151 -35.24 4.04 -5.99
C ASP A 151 -34.49 3.86 -4.66
N THR A 152 -35.10 3.22 -3.67
CA THR A 152 -34.41 2.88 -2.40
C THR A 152 -33.22 1.94 -2.60
N LYS A 153 -33.31 0.98 -3.55
CA LYS A 153 -32.15 0.17 -3.94
C LYS A 153 -31.08 0.99 -4.64
N ARG A 154 -31.45 1.96 -5.48
CA ARG A 154 -30.51 2.87 -6.17
C ARG A 154 -29.78 3.78 -5.18
N GLU A 155 -30.49 4.34 -4.21
CA GLU A 155 -29.90 5.13 -3.13
C GLU A 155 -28.95 4.29 -2.27
N ARG A 156 -29.36 3.07 -1.88
CA ARG A 156 -28.47 2.14 -1.18
C ARG A 156 -27.25 1.77 -2.02
N LEU A 157 -27.41 1.56 -3.33
CA LEU A 157 -26.30 1.27 -4.23
C LEU A 157 -25.33 2.45 -4.33
N SER A 158 -25.86 3.68 -4.40
CA SER A 158 -25.08 4.91 -4.39
C SER A 158 -24.33 5.10 -3.07
N HIS A 159 -25.00 4.86 -1.93
CA HIS A 159 -24.38 4.93 -0.61
C HIS A 159 -23.25 3.89 -0.49
N VAL A 160 -23.54 2.63 -0.81
CA VAL A 160 -22.54 1.56 -0.79
C VAL A 160 -21.38 1.87 -1.75
N GLY A 161 -21.67 2.41 -2.95
CA GLY A 161 -20.64 2.85 -3.89
C GLY A 161 -19.76 3.96 -3.32
N SER A 162 -20.34 4.94 -2.62
CA SER A 162 -19.58 6.01 -1.97
C SER A 162 -18.73 5.51 -0.80
N GLU A 163 -19.24 4.56 -0.01
CA GLU A 163 -18.46 3.91 1.05
C GLU A 163 -17.32 3.07 0.47
N LEU A 164 -17.57 2.34 -0.62
CA LEU A 164 -16.56 1.56 -1.32
C LEU A 164 -15.43 2.47 -1.83
N GLN A 165 -15.77 3.61 -2.42
CA GLN A 165 -14.80 4.60 -2.87
C GLN A 165 -13.98 5.20 -1.71
N ARG A 166 -14.62 5.44 -0.55
CA ARG A 166 -13.92 5.88 0.67
C ARG A 166 -12.93 4.83 1.15
N PHE A 167 -13.37 3.57 1.26
CA PHE A 167 -12.50 2.47 1.67
C PHE A 167 -11.36 2.23 0.69
N ASP A 168 -11.59 2.34 -0.62
CA ASP A 168 -10.52 2.24 -1.62
C ASP A 168 -9.47 3.35 -1.49
N GLN A 169 -9.90 4.59 -1.17
CA GLN A 169 -8.97 5.68 -0.87
C GLN A 169 -8.16 5.42 0.41
N GLU A 170 -8.80 4.93 1.48
CA GLU A 170 -8.11 4.56 2.72
C GLU A 170 -7.11 3.44 2.49
N ILE A 171 -7.49 2.38 1.77
CA ILE A 171 -6.59 1.28 1.39
C ILE A 171 -5.41 1.82 0.58
N GLY A 172 -5.65 2.73 -0.37
CA GLY A 172 -4.59 3.37 -1.15
C GLY A 172 -3.64 4.21 -0.30
N ALA A 173 -4.16 4.93 0.70
CA ALA A 173 -3.33 5.71 1.63
C ALA A 173 -2.50 4.80 2.53
N LEU A 174 -3.11 3.79 3.14
CA LEU A 174 -2.44 2.79 3.99
C LEU A 174 -1.36 2.03 3.21
N ARG A 175 -1.61 1.65 1.96
CA ARG A 175 -0.58 1.00 1.12
C ARG A 175 0.63 1.90 0.86
N ARG A 176 0.43 3.19 0.63
CA ARG A 176 1.53 4.15 0.48
C ARG A 176 2.31 4.32 1.78
N GLU A 177 1.61 4.35 2.91
CA GLU A 177 2.22 4.45 4.22
C GLU A 177 3.04 3.19 4.56
N MET A 178 2.51 2.00 4.27
CA MET A 178 3.23 0.73 4.38
C MET A 178 4.52 0.73 3.55
N ALA A 179 4.45 1.13 2.28
CA ALA A 179 5.64 1.19 1.42
C ALA A 179 6.70 2.18 1.94
N SER A 180 6.28 3.33 2.48
CA SER A 180 7.17 4.30 3.12
C SER A 180 7.84 3.71 4.37
N LEU A 181 7.05 3.06 5.24
CA LEU A 181 7.56 2.44 6.45
C LEU A 181 8.52 1.28 6.14
N GLU A 182 8.23 0.45 5.13
CA GLU A 182 9.14 -0.60 4.67
C GLU A 182 10.46 -0.03 4.16
N SER A 183 10.43 1.06 3.39
CA SER A 183 11.63 1.76 2.95
C SER A 183 12.43 2.31 4.13
N GLN A 184 11.77 2.89 5.13
CA GLN A 184 12.42 3.38 6.34
C GLN A 184 13.05 2.24 7.16
N ILE A 185 12.37 1.09 7.26
CA ILE A 185 12.89 -0.12 7.91
C ILE A 185 14.15 -0.60 7.17
N GLY A 186 14.11 -0.67 5.84
CA GLY A 186 15.27 -1.04 5.02
C GLY A 186 16.47 -0.12 5.25
N GLN A 187 16.23 1.20 5.29
CA GLN A 187 17.26 2.19 5.58
C GLN A 187 17.85 1.99 6.98
N LYS A 188 16.98 1.89 8.00
CA LYS A 188 17.36 1.68 9.41
C LYS A 188 18.18 0.40 9.60
N ASN A 189 17.81 -0.70 8.93
CA ASN A 189 18.52 -1.97 8.99
C ASN A 189 19.92 -1.88 8.35
N THR A 190 20.02 -1.14 7.24
CA THR A 190 21.31 -0.89 6.58
C THR A 190 22.24 -0.08 7.49
N ASP A 191 21.71 0.96 8.13
CA ASP A 191 22.45 1.78 9.10
C ASP A 191 22.86 0.96 10.33
N LEU A 192 21.95 0.13 10.87
CA LEU A 192 22.24 -0.81 11.96
C LEU A 192 23.38 -1.76 11.61
N THR A 193 23.40 -2.27 10.37
CA THR A 193 24.45 -3.19 9.91
C THR A 193 25.80 -2.47 9.81
N LYS A 194 25.82 -1.22 9.31
CA LYS A 194 27.04 -0.40 9.28
C LYS A 194 27.55 -0.09 10.69
N LEU A 195 26.67 0.35 11.59
CA LEU A 195 27.01 0.63 12.98
C LEU A 195 27.50 -0.64 13.70
N SER A 196 26.85 -1.79 13.50
CA SER A 196 27.29 -3.08 14.05
C SER A 196 28.67 -3.47 13.53
N GLY A 197 28.92 -3.32 12.23
CA GLY A 197 30.24 -3.59 11.64
C GLY A 197 31.34 -2.68 12.17
N GLN A 198 31.04 -1.39 12.41
CA GLN A 198 31.97 -0.46 13.05
C GLN A 198 32.23 -0.84 14.52
N LEU A 199 31.21 -1.28 15.25
CA LEU A 199 31.32 -1.75 16.63
C LEU A 199 32.17 -3.02 16.72
N ASP A 200 31.96 -3.97 15.80
CA ASP A 200 32.71 -5.21 15.70
C ASP A 200 34.16 -4.98 15.28
N GLN A 201 34.47 -3.92 14.53
CA GLN A 201 35.86 -3.52 14.25
C GLN A 201 36.51 -2.78 15.42
N ALA A 202 35.73 -2.02 16.20
CA ALA A 202 36.21 -1.29 17.37
C ALA A 202 36.41 -2.19 18.61
N ALA A 203 35.61 -3.24 18.78
CA ALA A 203 35.71 -4.13 19.95
C ALA A 203 37.07 -4.87 20.05
N PRO A 204 37.67 -5.39 18.97
CA PRO A 204 39.00 -6.01 19.00
C PRO A 204 40.14 -5.03 19.28
N SER A 205 40.09 -3.80 18.73
CA SER A 205 41.12 -2.78 18.99
C SER A 205 41.03 -2.26 20.42
N ALA A 206 39.83 -1.98 20.93
CA ALA A 206 39.59 -1.58 22.31
C ALA A 206 39.98 -2.68 23.31
N ARG A 207 39.67 -3.95 23.03
CA ARG A 207 40.09 -5.09 23.87
C ARG A 207 41.61 -5.26 23.88
N ARG A 208 42.29 -5.07 22.74
CA ARG A 208 43.77 -5.10 22.68
C ARG A 208 44.38 -3.94 23.46
N ALA A 209 43.85 -2.73 23.31
CA ALA A 209 44.28 -1.56 24.07
C ALA A 209 44.09 -1.75 25.58
N ALA A 210 42.93 -2.27 26.03
CA ALA A 210 42.67 -2.56 27.42
C ALA A 210 43.62 -3.63 28.00
N ARG A 211 43.94 -4.68 27.24
CA ARG A 211 44.94 -5.68 27.64
C ARG A 211 46.35 -5.09 27.73
N ALA A 212 46.75 -4.29 26.74
CA ALA A 212 48.05 -3.62 26.76
C ALA A 212 48.20 -2.70 27.99
N ASN A 213 47.14 -1.93 28.29
CA ASN A 213 47.14 -1.05 29.46
C ASN A 213 47.22 -1.84 30.78
N LYS A 214 46.52 -2.98 30.87
CA LYS A 214 46.61 -3.87 32.04
C LYS A 214 48.02 -4.44 32.23
N VAL A 215 48.70 -4.81 31.13
CA VAL A 215 50.09 -5.27 31.17
C VAL A 215 51.02 -4.14 31.62
N ALA A 216 50.87 -2.93 31.08
CA ALA A 216 51.66 -1.77 31.49
C ALA A 216 51.53 -1.49 33.00
N MET A 217 50.31 -1.44 33.51
CA MET A 217 50.06 -1.26 34.96
C MET A 217 50.69 -2.37 35.80
N MET A 218 50.67 -3.61 35.32
CA MET A 218 51.28 -4.74 36.02
C MET A 218 52.81 -4.61 36.05
N VAL A 219 53.43 -4.18 34.95
CA VAL A 219 54.87 -3.90 34.89
C VAL A 219 55.25 -2.79 35.87
N ASP A 220 54.50 -1.68 35.90
CA ASP A 220 54.75 -0.57 36.82
C ASP A 220 54.68 -1.03 38.29
N GLN A 221 53.69 -1.87 38.63
CA GLN A 221 53.56 -2.45 39.97
C GLN A 221 54.70 -3.41 40.32
N ILE A 222 55.19 -4.19 39.35
CA ILE A 222 56.33 -5.07 39.56
C ILE A 222 57.58 -4.23 39.79
N VAL A 223 57.84 -3.20 38.98
CA VAL A 223 59.00 -2.31 39.14
C VAL A 223 58.97 -1.61 40.49
N ALA A 224 57.82 -1.05 40.88
CA ALA A 224 57.64 -0.36 42.15
C ALA A 224 57.91 -1.24 43.38
N LYS A 225 57.73 -2.57 43.27
CA LYS A 225 58.01 -3.52 44.35
C LYS A 225 59.40 -4.15 44.25
N ALA A 226 59.86 -4.44 43.03
CA ALA A 226 61.11 -5.15 42.80
C ALA A 226 62.32 -4.25 43.03
N VAL A 227 62.27 -2.98 42.60
CA VAL A 227 63.41 -2.06 42.74
C VAL A 227 63.80 -1.85 44.21
N PRO A 228 62.88 -1.50 45.14
CA PRO A 228 63.23 -1.36 46.56
C PRO A 228 63.79 -2.66 47.15
N SER A 229 63.17 -3.80 46.82
CA SER A 229 63.63 -5.10 47.30
C SER A 229 65.04 -5.46 46.81
N GLN A 230 65.40 -5.10 45.58
CA GLN A 230 66.75 -5.31 45.05
C GLN A 230 67.75 -4.33 45.68
N ILE A 231 67.35 -3.08 45.90
CA ILE A 231 68.17 -2.08 46.61
C ILE A 231 68.50 -2.58 48.02
N ASP A 232 67.51 -3.06 48.77
CA ASP A 232 67.70 -3.63 50.11
C ASP A 232 68.61 -4.86 50.09
N ALA A 233 68.43 -5.76 49.12
CA ALA A 233 69.27 -6.93 48.95
C ALA A 233 70.73 -6.57 48.67
N ILE A 234 70.97 -5.57 47.79
CA ILE A 234 72.31 -5.06 47.49
C ILE A 234 72.92 -4.41 48.72
N ALA A 235 72.17 -3.57 49.44
CA ALA A 235 72.63 -2.91 50.66
C ALA A 235 73.05 -3.92 51.75
N ALA A 236 72.27 -4.98 51.94
CA ALA A 236 72.58 -6.06 52.87
C ALA A 236 73.82 -6.86 52.43
N ALA A 237 73.89 -7.26 51.15
CA ALA A 237 75.04 -8.00 50.61
C ALA A 237 76.33 -7.16 50.68
N MET A 238 76.22 -5.86 50.40
CA MET A 238 77.33 -4.91 50.48
C MET A 238 77.80 -4.70 51.91
N THR A 239 76.89 -4.65 52.88
CA THR A 239 77.23 -4.60 54.31
C THR A 239 78.03 -5.84 54.73
N THR A 240 77.57 -7.03 54.33
CA THR A 240 78.27 -8.29 54.62
C THR A 240 79.66 -8.34 53.98
N ALA A 241 79.76 -7.98 52.70
CA ALA A 241 81.04 -7.95 51.98
C ALA A 241 82.00 -6.89 52.54
N HIS A 242 81.49 -5.72 52.94
CA HIS A 242 82.33 -4.70 53.55
C HIS A 242 82.88 -5.17 54.90
N ARG A 243 82.06 -5.79 55.75
CA ARG A 243 82.49 -6.32 57.07
C ARG A 243 83.47 -7.49 56.97
N SER A 244 83.42 -8.29 55.90
CA SER A 244 84.41 -9.37 55.69
C SER A 244 85.78 -8.84 55.28
N MET A 245 85.83 -7.70 54.59
CA MET A 245 87.06 -7.11 54.05
C MET A 245 87.70 -6.05 54.96
N ALA A 246 86.89 -5.27 55.67
CA ALA A 246 87.35 -4.21 56.56
C ALA A 246 87.93 -4.77 57.87
N HIS A 247 89.07 -4.23 58.32
CA HIS A 247 89.71 -4.65 59.57
C HIS A 247 89.06 -3.99 60.78
N LYS A 248 88.68 -2.70 60.66
CA LYS A 248 87.90 -1.97 61.66
C LYS A 248 86.42 -2.25 61.51
N LYS A 249 85.99 -3.42 62.00
CA LYS A 249 84.60 -3.89 61.94
C LYS A 249 83.57 -2.92 62.54
N ASP A 250 84.02 -1.97 63.37
CA ASP A 250 83.17 -1.02 64.09
C ASP A 250 82.98 0.33 63.38
N LEU A 251 83.69 0.58 62.26
CA LEU A 251 83.56 1.87 61.56
C LEU A 251 82.23 1.95 60.80
N VAL A 252 81.91 0.92 60.01
CA VAL A 252 80.65 0.85 59.24
C VAL A 252 79.78 -0.25 59.83
N GLU A 253 78.69 0.14 60.48
CA GLU A 253 77.69 -0.79 60.97
C GLU A 253 76.82 -1.28 59.82
N ARG A 254 76.26 -0.38 59.01
CA ARG A 254 75.35 -0.74 57.92
C ARG A 254 75.56 0.14 56.71
N ILE A 255 75.43 -0.45 55.54
CA ILE A 255 75.34 0.27 54.28
C ILE A 255 73.86 0.38 53.92
N ALA A 256 73.40 1.61 53.68
CA ALA A 256 72.05 1.88 53.19
C ALA A 256 72.14 2.45 51.78
N ILE A 257 71.14 2.18 50.96
CA ILE A 257 71.03 2.73 49.61
C ILE A 257 69.63 3.31 49.53
N ASP A 258 69.51 4.57 49.13
CA ASP A 258 68.19 5.19 48.96
C ASP A 258 67.61 4.95 47.56
N GLU A 259 66.39 5.45 47.35
CA GLU A 259 65.63 5.28 46.11
C GLU A 259 66.32 5.90 44.88
N ASN A 260 67.23 6.87 45.09
CA ASN A 260 68.05 7.47 44.04
C ASN A 260 69.34 6.69 43.77
N CYS A 261 69.51 5.52 44.41
CA CYS A 261 70.72 4.73 44.42
C CYS A 261 71.93 5.43 45.08
N ASP A 262 71.68 6.41 45.95
CA ASP A 262 72.75 7.02 46.74
C ASP A 262 73.09 6.14 47.93
N VAL A 263 74.33 5.66 47.95
CA VAL A 263 74.85 4.80 49.01
C VAL A 263 75.22 5.66 50.24
N LYS A 264 74.94 5.18 51.45
CA LYS A 264 75.28 5.80 52.73
C LYS A 264 76.01 4.80 53.62
N LEU A 265 77.11 5.22 54.22
CA LEU A 265 77.93 4.37 55.09
C LEU A 265 77.63 4.73 56.55
N LEU A 266 76.74 3.98 57.20
CA LEU A 266 76.26 4.32 58.53
C LEU A 266 77.11 3.64 59.60
N ASN A 267 77.60 4.42 60.56
CA ASN A 267 78.22 3.90 61.77
C ASN A 267 77.17 3.49 62.82
N ALA A 268 77.61 2.98 63.98
CA ALA A 268 76.75 2.57 65.10
C ALA A 268 75.82 3.68 65.65
N ALA A 269 76.17 4.95 65.40
CA ALA A 269 75.38 6.12 65.80
C ALA A 269 74.43 6.61 64.68
N GLY A 270 74.39 5.92 63.52
CA GLY A 270 73.58 6.29 62.37
C GLY A 270 74.10 7.48 61.55
N VAL A 271 75.35 7.90 61.78
CA VAL A 271 76.00 9.00 61.04
C VAL A 271 76.57 8.48 59.72
N ASP A 272 76.33 9.19 58.63
CA ASP A 272 76.89 8.86 57.32
C ASP A 272 78.37 9.28 57.23
N LEU A 273 79.22 8.26 57.11
CA LEU A 273 80.67 8.40 57.02
C LEU A 273 81.15 8.87 55.66
N ARG A 274 80.30 8.89 54.63
CA ARG A 274 80.65 9.50 53.33
C ARG A 274 80.84 11.01 53.39
N GLY A 275 80.30 11.66 54.42
CA GLY A 275 80.56 13.07 54.72
C GLY A 275 81.97 13.34 55.25
N TYR A 276 82.75 12.29 55.55
CA TYR A 276 84.15 12.36 55.96
C TYR A 276 85.04 11.82 54.83
N ASP A 277 86.24 12.38 54.68
CA ASP A 277 87.20 11.93 53.66
C ASP A 277 87.64 10.49 53.92
N LEU A 278 87.02 9.53 53.21
CA LEU A 278 87.44 8.13 53.19
C LEU A 278 88.87 8.03 52.65
N SER A 279 89.70 7.22 53.31
CA SER A 279 91.06 6.94 52.85
C SER A 279 91.04 6.23 51.48
N ALA A 280 92.17 6.25 50.77
CA ALA A 280 92.29 5.55 49.50
C ALA A 280 92.02 4.03 49.62
N GLY A 281 92.37 3.44 50.76
CA GLY A 281 92.12 2.02 51.04
C GLY A 281 90.64 1.74 51.33
N GLU A 282 89.98 2.59 52.12
CA GLU A 282 88.54 2.47 52.41
C GLU A 282 87.70 2.62 51.13
N LYS A 283 88.07 3.55 50.24
CA LYS A 283 87.45 3.69 48.92
C LYS A 283 87.59 2.41 48.09
N GLN A 284 88.73 1.74 48.13
CA GLN A 284 88.95 0.48 47.41
C GLN A 284 88.12 -0.67 47.99
N ILE A 285 88.05 -0.80 49.32
CA ILE A 285 87.19 -1.81 49.99
C ILE A 285 85.72 -1.57 49.66
N PHE A 286 85.27 -0.32 49.70
CA PHE A 286 83.92 0.07 49.30
C PHE A 286 83.58 -0.37 47.87
N THR A 287 84.46 -0.09 46.91
CA THR A 287 84.26 -0.50 45.50
C THR A 287 84.21 -2.02 45.36
N GLN A 288 85.09 -2.75 46.02
CA GLN A 288 85.07 -4.21 45.98
C GLN A 288 83.82 -4.79 46.63
N ALA A 289 83.34 -4.18 47.72
CA ALA A 289 82.11 -4.60 48.39
C ALA A 289 80.89 -4.41 47.49
N LEU A 290 80.82 -3.28 46.78
CA LEU A 290 79.77 -3.01 45.79
C LEU A 290 79.77 -4.03 44.65
N ILE A 291 80.94 -4.25 44.03
CA ILE A 291 81.06 -5.22 42.92
C ILE A 291 80.67 -6.63 43.41
N SER A 292 81.11 -7.00 44.63
CA SER A 292 80.76 -8.29 45.20
C SER A 292 79.26 -8.42 45.47
N ALA A 293 78.62 -7.39 46.01
CA ALA A 293 77.20 -7.35 46.33
C ALA A 293 76.33 -7.45 45.08
N VAL A 294 76.66 -6.67 44.03
CA VAL A 294 75.96 -6.73 42.74
C VAL A 294 76.10 -8.12 42.13
N SER A 295 77.31 -8.68 42.14
CA SER A 295 77.56 -10.03 41.63
C SER A 295 76.77 -11.09 42.40
N SER A 296 76.71 -11.04 43.74
CA SER A 296 75.96 -12.02 44.54
C SER A 296 74.44 -11.89 44.36
N VAL A 297 73.90 -10.66 44.33
CA VAL A 297 72.46 -10.43 44.21
C VAL A 297 71.95 -10.73 42.79
N SER A 298 72.80 -10.54 41.77
CA SER A 298 72.44 -10.83 40.38
C SER A 298 72.15 -12.31 40.09
N GLY A 299 72.55 -13.23 40.99
CA GLY A 299 72.40 -14.68 40.80
C GLY A 299 73.16 -15.24 39.60
N ARG A 300 74.05 -14.45 38.98
CA ARG A 300 74.83 -14.84 37.81
C ARG A 300 76.30 -14.98 38.18
N GLY A 301 76.85 -16.14 37.85
CA GLY A 301 78.26 -16.44 38.03
C GLY A 301 79.12 -15.85 36.92
N PHE A 302 79.63 -14.63 37.14
CA PHE A 302 80.58 -14.01 36.24
C PHE A 302 82.03 -14.24 36.74
N PRO A 303 82.98 -14.57 35.85
CA PRO A 303 84.39 -14.55 36.22
C PRO A 303 84.81 -13.13 36.54
N MET A 304 85.51 -12.96 37.66
CA MET A 304 85.96 -11.65 38.15
C MET A 304 87.44 -11.46 37.84
N VAL A 305 87.80 -10.38 37.16
CA VAL A 305 89.19 -9.97 36.96
C VAL A 305 89.46 -8.77 37.87
N VAL A 306 90.40 -8.91 38.80
CA VAL A 306 90.80 -7.82 39.71
C VAL A 306 92.23 -7.42 39.40
N ASP A 307 92.41 -6.17 39.00
CA ASP A 307 93.73 -5.59 38.76
C ASP A 307 94.23 -4.86 40.01
N THR A 308 95.48 -5.11 40.39
CA THR A 308 96.13 -4.57 41.59
C THR A 308 95.24 -4.66 42.85
N PRO A 309 94.84 -5.88 43.26
CA PRO A 309 93.80 -6.07 44.27
C PRO A 309 94.12 -5.43 45.62
N LEU A 310 95.40 -5.13 45.89
CA LEU A 310 95.93 -4.78 47.22
C LEU A 310 96.70 -3.46 47.27
N GLY A 311 96.96 -2.82 46.13
CA GLY A 311 97.97 -1.76 45.99
C GLY A 311 97.79 -0.53 46.87
N ARG A 312 96.56 -0.23 47.29
CA ARG A 312 96.22 0.94 48.15
C ARG A 312 95.71 0.54 49.54
N LEU A 313 95.81 -0.74 49.91
CA LEU A 313 95.36 -1.28 51.18
C LEU A 313 96.52 -1.43 52.16
N ASP A 314 96.24 -1.21 53.46
CA ASP A 314 97.15 -1.55 54.55
C ASP A 314 97.20 -3.07 54.79
N ILE A 315 98.15 -3.52 55.61
CA ILE A 315 98.43 -4.93 55.86
C ILE A 315 97.19 -5.70 56.35
N GLU A 316 96.36 -5.05 57.17
CA GLU A 316 95.22 -5.69 57.81
C GLU A 316 94.03 -5.83 56.85
N HIS A 317 93.77 -4.80 56.03
CA HIS A 317 92.75 -4.84 54.98
C HIS A 317 93.09 -5.82 53.84
N ARG A 318 94.38 -6.02 53.54
CA ARG A 318 94.82 -6.96 52.49
C ARG A 318 94.37 -8.39 52.75
N LYS A 319 94.46 -8.86 54.00
CA LYS A 319 94.03 -10.23 54.37
C LYS A 319 92.52 -10.39 54.22
N GLY A 320 91.74 -9.42 54.70
CA GLY A 320 90.28 -9.41 54.58
C GLY A 320 89.82 -9.48 53.13
N VAL A 321 90.41 -8.66 52.27
CA VAL A 321 90.14 -8.66 50.83
C VAL A 321 90.49 -9.99 50.16
N LEU A 322 91.67 -10.54 50.41
CA LEU A 322 92.07 -11.82 49.83
C LEU A 322 91.15 -12.96 50.26
N ASN A 323 90.83 -13.04 51.56
CA ASN A 323 89.93 -14.05 52.10
C ASN A 323 88.52 -13.95 51.49
N HIS A 324 88.01 -12.74 51.31
CA HIS A 324 86.73 -12.52 50.65
C HIS A 324 86.74 -12.98 49.18
N LEU A 325 87.82 -12.70 48.45
CA LEU A 325 87.96 -13.09 47.04
C LEU A 325 88.07 -14.61 46.85
N VAL A 326 88.76 -15.34 47.74
CA VAL A 326 88.91 -16.80 47.61
C VAL A 326 87.66 -17.59 48.04
N GLN A 327 86.81 -17.01 48.88
CA GLN A 327 85.55 -17.64 49.34
C GLN A 327 84.43 -17.57 48.30
N ARG A 328 84.64 -16.90 47.16
CA ARG A 328 83.61 -16.76 46.12
C ARG A 328 83.47 -18.08 45.34
N GLU A 329 82.24 -18.42 44.98
CA GLU A 329 81.93 -19.62 44.21
C GLU A 329 82.37 -19.55 42.72
N HIS A 330 82.69 -18.36 42.23
CA HIS A 330 83.00 -18.12 40.82
C HIS A 330 84.48 -17.81 40.61
N GLN A 331 84.97 -18.07 39.38
CA GLN A 331 86.38 -17.89 39.05
C GLN A 331 86.85 -16.45 39.29
N VAL A 332 87.95 -16.31 40.02
CA VAL A 332 88.63 -15.03 40.25
C VAL A 332 90.02 -15.07 39.61
N ILE A 333 90.32 -14.05 38.81
CA ILE A 333 91.62 -13.83 38.17
C ILE A 333 92.23 -12.59 38.83
N LEU A 334 93.35 -12.77 39.53
CA LEU A 334 94.08 -11.69 40.17
C LEU A 334 95.27 -11.28 39.31
N LEU A 335 95.30 -10.02 38.90
CA LEU A 335 96.48 -9.39 38.30
C LEU A 335 97.19 -8.62 39.41
N SER A 336 98.35 -9.12 39.83
CA SER A 336 99.11 -8.61 40.96
C SER A 336 100.51 -8.22 40.52
N THR A 337 101.02 -7.15 41.09
CA THR A 337 102.44 -6.81 41.01
C THR A 337 103.27 -7.69 41.96
N ASN A 338 104.60 -7.57 41.89
CA ASN A 338 105.55 -8.33 42.73
C ASN A 338 105.58 -7.91 44.20
N THR A 339 104.76 -6.93 44.62
CA THR A 339 104.71 -6.40 45.99
C THR A 339 103.36 -6.64 46.69
N GLU A 340 102.34 -7.09 45.97
CA GLU A 340 100.98 -7.20 46.48
C GLU A 340 100.68 -8.59 47.04
N VAL A 341 100.68 -9.63 46.20
CA VAL A 341 100.35 -11.00 46.60
C VAL A 341 101.63 -11.83 46.79
N VAL A 342 102.35 -11.54 47.88
CA VAL A 342 103.62 -12.19 48.23
C VAL A 342 103.67 -12.66 49.68
N GLY A 343 104.62 -13.53 50.01
CA GLY A 343 104.90 -13.93 51.40
C GLY A 343 103.71 -14.58 52.10
N GLU A 344 103.25 -13.98 53.20
CA GLU A 344 102.10 -14.46 53.97
C GLU A 344 100.78 -14.44 53.18
N TYR A 345 100.56 -13.41 52.37
CA TYR A 345 99.32 -13.25 51.58
C TYR A 345 99.17 -14.36 50.53
N LEU A 346 100.27 -14.70 49.85
CA LEU A 346 100.27 -15.79 48.89
C LEU A 346 100.06 -17.15 49.59
N ARG A 347 100.64 -17.35 50.78
CA ARG A 347 100.44 -18.58 51.56
C ARG A 347 98.99 -18.75 52.02
N GLU A 348 98.32 -17.66 52.36
CA GLU A 348 96.91 -17.65 52.81
C GLU A 348 95.95 -18.08 51.69
N ILE A 349 96.16 -17.57 50.47
CA ILE A 349 95.29 -17.94 49.34
C ILE A 349 95.71 -19.23 48.62
N ALA A 350 96.94 -19.73 48.84
CA ALA A 350 97.50 -20.87 48.12
C ALA A 350 96.57 -22.10 48.02
N PRO A 351 95.81 -22.49 49.07
CA PRO A 351 94.88 -23.62 48.98
C PRO A 351 93.75 -23.43 47.94
N HIS A 352 93.44 -22.18 47.58
CA HIS A 352 92.38 -21.80 46.66
C HIS A 352 92.92 -21.40 45.27
N VAL A 353 94.22 -21.48 45.04
CA VAL A 353 94.85 -21.11 43.75
C VAL A 353 94.92 -22.32 42.83
N GLN A 354 94.20 -22.27 41.72
CA GLN A 354 94.25 -23.34 40.71
C GLN A 354 95.45 -23.21 39.75
N LYS A 355 95.76 -21.99 39.29
CA LYS A 355 96.84 -21.71 38.34
C LYS A 355 97.55 -20.40 38.68
N LYS A 356 98.86 -20.35 38.46
CA LYS A 356 99.68 -19.14 38.58
C LYS A 356 100.46 -18.91 37.30
N TYR A 357 100.46 -17.66 36.83
CA TYR A 357 101.22 -17.22 35.67
C TYR A 357 102.13 -16.07 36.07
N LEU A 358 103.32 -16.00 35.49
CA LEU A 358 104.24 -14.88 35.62
C LEU A 358 104.38 -14.24 34.25
N VAL A 359 104.00 -12.97 34.13
CA VAL A 359 104.19 -12.20 32.91
C VAL A 359 105.59 -11.60 32.95
N HIS A 360 106.45 -11.98 32.00
CA HIS A 360 107.74 -11.34 31.77
C HIS A 360 107.60 -10.32 30.64
N PHE A 361 108.02 -9.08 30.93
CA PHE A 361 108.17 -8.07 29.90
C PHE A 361 109.58 -8.15 29.32
N GLU A 362 109.68 -8.46 28.03
CA GLU A 362 110.93 -8.39 27.28
C GLU A 362 110.86 -7.17 26.35
N ARG A 363 111.74 -6.20 26.57
CA ARG A 363 111.81 -4.99 25.74
C ARG A 363 112.54 -5.33 24.45
N VAL A 364 111.80 -5.56 23.37
CA VAL A 364 112.37 -5.77 22.04
C VAL A 364 112.55 -4.41 21.35
N GLY A 365 113.78 -3.87 21.43
CA GLY A 365 114.22 -2.66 20.71
C GLY A 365 114.17 -1.34 21.48
N ASP A 366 115.10 -0.45 21.16
CA ASP A 366 115.11 0.95 21.59
C ASP A 366 114.11 1.74 20.74
N ILE A 367 113.05 2.23 21.38
CA ILE A 367 112.23 3.30 20.80
C ILE A 367 112.99 4.59 21.10
N GLY A 368 113.60 5.16 20.05
CA GLY A 368 114.20 6.49 20.06
C GLY A 368 113.19 7.61 20.23
#